data_AF-A0A2V8SR46-F1
#
_entry.id   AF-A0A2V8SR46-F1
#
_cell.length_a   1.000
_cell.length_b   1.000
_cell.length_c   1.000
_cell.angle_alpha   90.00
_cell.angle_beta   90.00
_cell.angle_gamma   90.00
#
_symmetry.space_group_name_H-M   'P 1'
#
loop_
_entity.id
_entity.type
_entity.pdbx_description
1 polymer ?
#
loop_
_entity_poly.entity_id
_entity_poly.type
_entity_poly.pdbx_seq_one_letter_code
_entity_poly.pdbx_strand_id
1 'polypeptide(L)'
;MIHDFQPGDFLIFQLESGFALLRVLDVDTAEEVWHLAAYKDFFLDPDTAEAALDDPTSLAVEKSHVALTNHAFESTQVAKLRNVQLADSELEGYKVWKASEGKEVHDRSIRLLLGLR
;
A
#
# COMPACT_ATOMS: atom_id res chain seq x y z
N MET A 1 -3.76 -7.99 -16.14
CA MET A 1 -2.91 -9.06 -15.57
C MET A 1 -3.10 -8.92 -14.08
N ILE A 2 -3.64 -9.94 -13.40
CA ILE A 2 -3.66 -9.91 -11.94
C ILE A 2 -2.20 -9.90 -11.50
N HIS A 3 -1.76 -8.80 -10.91
CA HIS A 3 -0.41 -8.68 -10.39
C HIS A 3 -0.19 -9.77 -9.34
N ASP A 4 0.95 -10.46 -9.36
CA ASP A 4 1.33 -11.49 -8.38
C ASP A 4 1.78 -10.86 -7.05
N PHE A 5 0.95 -9.94 -6.55
CA PHE A 5 1.11 -9.29 -5.27
C PHE A 5 0.31 -10.04 -4.21
N GLN A 6 0.90 -10.16 -3.03
CA GLN A 6 0.33 -10.90 -1.91
C GLN A 6 0.42 -10.09 -0.63
N PRO A 7 -0.37 -10.43 0.41
CA PRO A 7 -0.25 -9.81 1.71
C PRO A 7 1.19 -9.85 2.22
N GLY A 8 1.62 -8.72 2.78
CA GLY A 8 3.01 -8.55 3.21
C GLY A 8 3.96 -8.15 2.09
N ASP A 9 3.50 -7.77 0.91
CA ASP A 9 4.37 -7.11 -0.07
C ASP A 9 4.57 -5.63 0.28
N PHE A 10 5.82 -5.19 0.26
CA PHE A 10 6.17 -3.78 0.10
C PHE A 10 6.23 -3.45 -1.38
N LEU A 11 5.47 -2.42 -1.76
CA LEU A 11 5.41 -1.91 -3.11
C LEU A 11 6.00 -0.51 -3.15
N ILE A 12 6.60 -0.17 -4.29
CA ILE A 12 7.15 1.14 -4.57
C ILE A 12 6.47 1.75 -5.79
N PHE A 13 6.27 3.06 -5.80
CA PHE A 13 5.79 3.80 -6.96
C PHE A 13 6.50 5.15 -7.09
N GLN A 14 6.68 5.61 -8.32
CA GLN A 14 7.42 6.83 -8.65
C GLN A 14 6.54 8.08 -8.53
N LEU A 15 7.01 9.11 -7.84
CA LEU A 15 6.46 10.48 -7.82
C LEU A 15 7.26 11.41 -8.73
N GLU A 16 6.85 12.67 -8.86
CA GLU A 16 7.59 13.66 -9.67
C GLU A 16 9.09 13.77 -9.30
N SER A 17 9.42 13.65 -8.01
CA SER A 17 10.78 13.90 -7.49
C SER A 17 11.34 12.79 -6.59
N GLY A 18 10.77 11.59 -6.63
CA GLY A 18 11.23 10.47 -5.81
C GLY A 18 10.31 9.26 -5.88
N PHE A 19 10.33 8.44 -4.84
CA PHE A 19 9.55 7.22 -4.73
C PHE A 19 8.86 7.15 -3.37
N ALA A 20 7.68 6.53 -3.34
CA ALA A 20 6.90 6.30 -2.14
C ALA A 20 6.57 4.82 -1.98
N LEU A 21 6.22 4.42 -0.76
CA LEU A 21 5.97 3.03 -0.38
C LEU A 21 4.50 2.76 -0.06
N LEU A 22 4.06 1.56 -0.43
CA LEU A 22 2.80 0.96 0.01
C LEU A 22 3.07 -0.41 0.62
N ARG A 23 2.15 -0.84 1.48
CA ARG A 23 2.10 -2.18 2.04
C ARG A 23 0.85 -2.88 1.56
N VAL A 24 0.93 -4.10 1.06
CA VAL A 24 -0.26 -4.94 0.82
C VAL A 24 -0.67 -5.58 2.15
N LEU A 25 -1.84 -5.24 2.65
CA LEU A 25 -2.41 -5.79 3.88
C LEU A 25 -3.25 -7.03 3.61
N ASP A 26 -4.04 -6.99 2.54
CA ASP A 26 -4.88 -8.09 2.08
C ASP A 26 -5.28 -7.88 0.60
N VAL A 27 -5.72 -8.96 -0.05
CA VAL A 27 -6.26 -8.91 -1.42
C VAL A 27 -7.58 -9.69 -1.44
N ASP A 28 -8.69 -8.99 -1.63
CA ASP A 28 -9.99 -9.64 -1.82
C ASP A 28 -10.15 -10.00 -3.30
N THR A 29 -9.91 -11.27 -3.62
CA THR A 29 -9.97 -11.77 -5.00
C THR A 29 -11.39 -11.96 -5.51
N ALA A 30 -12.41 -11.98 -4.64
CA ALA A 30 -13.80 -12.11 -5.05
C ALA A 30 -14.36 -10.75 -5.52
N GLU A 31 -13.97 -9.67 -4.84
CA GLU A 31 -14.42 -8.31 -5.14
C GLU A 31 -13.39 -7.49 -5.93
N GLU A 32 -12.22 -8.06 -6.22
CA GLU A 32 -11.06 -7.39 -6.84
C GLU A 32 -10.66 -6.11 -6.10
N VAL A 33 -10.64 -6.18 -4.76
CA VAL A 33 -10.31 -5.08 -3.86
C VAL A 33 -8.93 -5.26 -3.27
N TRP A 34 -8.13 -4.20 -3.36
CA TRP A 34 -6.78 -4.13 -2.80
C TRP A 34 -6.82 -3.42 -1.46
N HIS A 35 -6.32 -4.06 -0.41
CA HIS A 35 -6.20 -3.45 0.92
C HIS A 35 -4.75 -3.08 1.19
N LEU A 36 -4.50 -1.79 1.39
CA LEU A 36 -3.15 -1.24 1.47
C LEU A 36 -2.95 -0.41 2.73
N ALA A 37 -1.71 -0.32 3.20
CA ALA A 37 -1.24 0.82 4.00
C ALA A 37 -0.31 1.69 3.15
N ALA A 38 -0.22 2.97 3.49
CA ALA A 38 0.66 3.92 2.82
C ALA A 38 1.59 4.60 3.83
N TYR A 39 2.83 4.82 3.41
CA TYR A 39 3.86 5.49 4.21
C TYR A 39 4.09 6.92 3.71
N LYS A 40 4.48 7.83 4.60
CA LYS A 40 4.79 9.23 4.26
C LYS A 40 6.25 9.44 3.85
N ASP A 41 7.08 8.42 3.98
CA ASP A 41 8.49 8.45 3.64
C ASP A 41 8.69 8.52 2.11
N PHE A 42 9.62 9.38 1.69
CA PHE A 42 10.01 9.54 0.28
C PHE A 42 11.49 9.19 0.10
N PHE A 43 11.78 8.50 -0.99
CA PHE A 43 13.11 8.00 -1.32
C PHE A 43 13.56 8.56 -2.67
N LEU A 44 14.87 8.82 -2.80
CA LEU A 44 15.43 9.34 -4.05
C LEU A 44 15.52 8.25 -5.14
N ASP A 45 15.71 7.00 -4.72
CA ASP A 45 15.86 5.84 -5.57
C ASP A 45 15.29 4.58 -4.90
N PRO A 46 15.01 3.50 -5.68
CA PRO A 46 14.47 2.25 -5.15
C PRO A 46 15.40 1.53 -4.18
N ASP A 47 16.72 1.63 -4.36
CA ASP A 47 17.70 0.93 -3.52
C ASP A 47 17.67 1.47 -2.08
N THR A 48 17.55 2.79 -1.93
CA THR A 48 17.38 3.46 -0.64
C THR A 48 16.04 3.08 0.01
N ALA A 49 14.98 2.97 -0.79
CA ALA A 49 13.67 2.52 -0.30
C ALA A 49 13.71 1.08 0.20
N GLU A 50 14.40 0.19 -0.51
CA GLU A 50 14.57 -1.20 -0.12
C GLU A 50 15.43 -1.34 1.15
N ALA A 51 16.50 -0.56 1.28
CA ALA A 51 17.33 -0.55 2.48
C ALA A 51 16.55 -0.13 3.74
N ALA A 52 15.59 0.79 3.61
CA ALA A 52 14.71 1.17 4.72
C ALA A 52 13.82 0.01 5.22
N LEU A 53 13.60 -1.03 4.39
CA LEU A 53 12.84 -2.22 4.76
C LEU A 53 13.63 -3.20 5.65
N ASP A 54 14.89 -2.93 5.96
CA ASP A 54 15.66 -3.70 6.94
C ASP A 54 15.22 -3.40 8.39
N ASP A 55 14.66 -2.21 8.62
CA ASP A 55 13.92 -1.86 9.84
C ASP A 55 12.60 -1.15 9.48
N PRO A 56 11.56 -1.91 9.08
CA PRO A 56 10.27 -1.33 8.71
C PRO A 56 9.58 -0.57 9.84
N THR A 57 9.98 -0.78 11.10
CA THR A 57 9.39 -0.07 12.25
C THR A 57 9.77 1.41 12.29
N SER A 58 10.82 1.79 11.55
CA SER A 58 11.24 3.17 11.37
C SER A 58 10.37 3.95 10.37
N LEU A 59 9.62 3.25 9.49
CA LEU A 59 8.76 3.87 8.49
C LEU A 59 7.52 4.50 9.15
N ALA A 60 7.16 5.69 8.69
CA ALA A 60 6.03 6.41 9.23
C ALA A 60 4.78 6.19 8.38
N VAL A 61 3.79 5.54 8.98
CA VAL A 61 2.48 5.30 8.36
C VAL A 61 1.70 6.61 8.19
N GLU A 62 1.28 6.90 6.96
CA GLU A 62 0.39 8.01 6.61
C GLU A 62 -1.08 7.57 6.66
N LYS A 63 -1.37 6.40 6.07
CA LYS A 63 -2.68 5.74 6.14
C LYS A 63 -2.47 4.29 6.54
N SER A 64 -3.02 3.92 7.70
CA SER A 64 -2.95 2.55 8.23
C SER A 64 -3.81 1.56 7.46
N HIS A 65 -4.82 2.04 6.73
CA HIS A 65 -5.62 1.24 5.81
C HIS A 65 -6.27 2.11 4.74
N VAL A 66 -6.36 1.55 3.53
CA VAL A 66 -7.18 2.03 2.42
C VAL A 66 -7.60 0.83 1.57
N ALA A 67 -8.85 0.82 1.12
CA ALA A 67 -9.35 -0.17 0.17
C ALA A 67 -9.51 0.48 -1.21
N LEU A 68 -8.93 -0.12 -2.25
CA LEU A 68 -8.97 0.38 -3.62
C LEU A 68 -9.61 -0.64 -4.56
N THR A 69 -10.33 -0.17 -5.57
CA THR A 69 -10.71 -1.00 -6.72
C THR A 69 -9.46 -1.46 -7.48
N ASN A 70 -9.55 -2.56 -8.23
CA ASN A 70 -8.44 -3.00 -9.09
C ASN A 70 -7.97 -1.92 -10.06
N HIS A 71 -8.91 -1.22 -10.71
CA HIS A 71 -8.58 -0.13 -11.63
C HIS A 71 -7.81 1.02 -10.93
N ALA A 72 -8.25 1.44 -9.74
CA ALA A 72 -7.57 2.47 -8.96
C ALA A 72 -6.15 2.04 -8.55
N PHE A 73 -5.97 0.78 -8.16
CA PHE A 73 -4.67 0.22 -7.84
C PHE A 73 -3.73 0.20 -9.05
N GLU A 74 -4.17 -0.39 -10.18
CA GLU A 74 -3.37 -0.52 -11.40
C GLU A 74 -2.92 0.85 -11.95
N SER A 75 -3.75 1.88 -11.82
CA SER A 75 -3.42 3.25 -12.25
C SER A 75 -2.20 3.87 -11.53
N THR A 76 -1.81 3.32 -10.36
CA THR A 76 -0.68 3.83 -9.57
C THR A 76 0.67 3.45 -10.17
N GLN A 77 0.72 2.36 -10.96
CA GLN A 77 1.93 1.73 -11.51
C GLN A 77 3.00 1.45 -10.45
N VAL A 78 2.80 0.34 -9.74
CA VAL A 78 3.67 -0.11 -8.64
C VAL A 78 4.63 -1.21 -9.08
N ALA A 79 5.75 -1.32 -8.37
CA ALA A 79 6.66 -2.46 -8.42
C ALA A 79 6.81 -3.09 -7.03
N LYS A 80 7.07 -4.39 -6.95
CA LYS A 80 7.35 -5.09 -5.68
C LYS A 80 8.82 -4.92 -5.31
N LEU A 81 9.09 -4.54 -4.06
CA LEU A 81 10.43 -4.54 -3.49
C LEU A 81 10.70 -5.85 -2.76
N ARG A 82 9.94 -6.11 -1.68
CA ARG A 82 10.19 -7.22 -0.76
C ARG A 82 8.88 -7.74 -0.17
N ASN A 83 8.81 -9.05 0.08
CA ASN A 83 7.78 -9.62 0.94
C ASN A 83 8.30 -9.78 2.37
N VAL A 84 7.56 -9.27 3.34
CA VAL A 84 7.83 -9.39 4.77
C VAL A 84 6.51 -9.79 5.44
N GLN A 85 6.55 -10.67 6.43
CA GLN A 85 5.35 -11.06 7.16
C GLN A 85 4.67 -9.83 7.81
N LEU A 86 3.34 -9.76 7.74
CA LEU A 86 2.56 -8.70 8.38
C LEU A 86 2.54 -8.89 9.89
N ALA A 87 2.80 -7.82 10.64
CA ALA A 87 2.54 -7.76 12.06
C ALA A 87 1.06 -7.50 12.35
N ASP A 88 0.56 -7.99 13.48
CA ASP A 88 -0.84 -7.82 13.87
C ASP A 88 -1.26 -6.35 14.00
N SER A 89 -0.33 -5.48 14.40
CA SER A 89 -0.51 -4.04 14.52
C SER A 89 -0.72 -3.37 13.16
N GLU A 90 -0.08 -3.87 12.09
CA GLU A 90 -0.28 -3.35 10.72
C GLU A 90 -1.70 -3.64 10.21
N LEU A 91 -2.33 -4.71 10.72
CA LEU A 91 -3.66 -5.14 10.31
C LEU A 91 -4.81 -4.44 11.06
N GLU A 92 -4.52 -3.61 12.07
CA GLU A 92 -5.57 -2.97 12.88
C GLU A 92 -6.54 -2.15 12.04
N GLY A 93 -6.03 -1.30 11.13
CA GLY A 93 -6.85 -0.50 10.23
C GLY A 93 -7.75 -1.34 9.33
N TYR A 94 -7.19 -2.43 8.77
CA TYR A 94 -7.95 -3.38 7.95
C TYR A 94 -9.04 -4.10 8.75
N LYS A 95 -8.73 -4.54 9.98
CA LYS A 95 -9.69 -5.21 10.88
C LYS A 95 -10.86 -4.27 11.22
N VAL A 96 -10.57 -3.00 11.50
CA VAL A 96 -11.61 -1.97 11.74
C VAL A 96 -12.50 -1.77 10.51
N TRP A 97 -11.90 -1.63 9.33
CA TRP A 97 -12.66 -1.50 8.08
C TRP A 97 -13.56 -2.70 7.82
N LYS A 98 -13.05 -3.93 8.02
CA LYS A 98 -13.80 -5.17 7.80
C LYS A 98 -15.03 -5.30 8.69
N ALA A 99 -14.97 -4.73 9.90
CA ALA A 99 -16.07 -4.69 10.86
C ALA A 99 -17.06 -3.53 10.63
N SER A 100 -16.75 -2.57 9.75
CA SER A 100 -17.60 -1.41 9.49
C SER A 100 -18.82 -1.77 8.61
N GLU A 101 -19.95 -1.12 8.84
CA GLU A 101 -21.19 -1.36 8.09
C GLU A 101 -21.17 -0.76 6.66
N GLY A 102 -20.21 0.13 6.36
CA GLY A 102 -20.14 0.88 5.11
C GLY A 102 -18.95 0.59 4.21
N LYS A 103 -17.99 -0.27 4.65
CA LYS A 103 -16.80 -0.76 3.92
C LYS A 103 -16.41 0.08 2.70
N GLU A 104 -15.91 1.29 2.95
CA GLU A 104 -15.59 2.22 1.87
C GLU A 104 -14.48 1.66 0.98
N VAL A 105 -14.72 1.60 -0.33
CA VAL A 105 -13.73 1.26 -1.36
C VAL A 105 -13.58 2.45 -2.29
N HIS A 106 -12.35 2.90 -2.50
CA HIS A 106 -12.09 4.05 -3.36
C HIS A 106 -11.77 3.61 -4.80
N ASP A 107 -12.40 4.29 -5.75
CA ASP A 107 -12.09 4.16 -7.19
C ASP A 107 -11.16 5.28 -7.68
N ARG A 108 -10.27 5.77 -6.80
CA ARG A 108 -9.26 6.79 -7.11
C ARG A 108 -7.89 6.28 -6.67
N SER A 109 -6.86 6.60 -7.45
CA SER A 109 -5.50 6.14 -7.17
C SER A 109 -5.02 6.58 -5.79
N ILE A 110 -4.10 5.80 -5.22
CA ILE A 110 -3.53 6.12 -3.91
C ILE A 110 -2.83 7.48 -3.91
N ARG A 111 -2.25 7.89 -5.05
CA ARG A 111 -1.63 9.21 -5.23
C ARG A 111 -2.61 10.33 -4.89
N LEU A 112 -3.82 10.27 -5.46
CA LEU A 112 -4.87 11.26 -5.22
C LEU A 112 -5.33 11.26 -3.75
N LEU A 113 -5.46 10.08 -3.14
CA LEU A 113 -5.87 9.95 -1.74
C LEU A 113 -4.83 10.44 -0.74
N LEU A 114 -3.55 10.41 -1.13
CA LEU A 114 -2.43 10.95 -0.37
C LEU A 114 -2.11 12.42 -0.72
N GLY A 115 -2.85 13.03 -1.66
CA GLY A 115 -2.58 14.39 -2.12
C GLY A 115 -1.25 14.54 -2.88
N LEU A 116 -0.71 13.45 -3.38
CA LEU A 116 0.54 13.39 -4.14
C LEU A 116 0.27 13.70 -5.62
N ARG A 117 1.21 14.40 -6.24
CA ARG A 117 1.20 14.71 -7.67
C ARG A 117 2.21 13.84 -8.39
#